data_AF-A0A2M7SP95-F1
#
_entry.id   AF-A0A2M7SP95-F1
#
_cell.length_a   1.000
_cell.length_b   1.000
_cell.length_c   1.000
_cell.angle_alpha   90.00
_cell.angle_beta   90.00
_cell.angle_gamma   90.00
#
_symmetry.space_group_name_H-M   'P 1'
#
loop_
_entity.id
_entity.type
_entity.pdbx_description
1 polymer ?
#
loop_
_entity_poly.entity_id
_entity_poly.type
_entity_poly.pdbx_seq_one_letter_code
_entity_poly.pdbx_strand_id
1 'polypeptide(L)' 'MDVVETLTPREREVLHLAAQGCTNAEIAKRLSISARTVETHRAQMMRKLGLHSHVDLARFALERGILPR' A
#
# COMPACT_ATOMS: atom_id res chain seq x y z
N MET A 1 7.21 9.74 -14.38
CA MET A 1 8.13 9.37 -13.30
C MET A 1 7.26 8.93 -12.16
N ASP A 2 7.08 7.61 -12.05
CA ASP A 2 6.00 7.05 -11.27
C ASP A 2 6.42 6.94 -9.81
N VAL A 3 5.70 7.60 -8.89
CA VAL A 3 6.03 7.55 -7.46
C VAL A 3 5.89 6.11 -6.89
N VAL A 4 5.26 5.20 -7.63
CA VAL A 4 5.23 3.76 -7.33
C VAL A 4 6.60 3.10 -7.57
N GLU A 5 7.44 3.68 -8.44
CA GLU A 5 8.81 3.21 -8.70
C GLU A 5 9.76 3.50 -7.53
N THR A 6 9.48 4.51 -6.71
CA THR A 6 10.29 4.84 -5.51
C THR A 6 9.95 3.96 -4.30
N LEU A 7 8.89 3.15 -4.40
CA LEU A 7 8.53 2.17 -3.40
C LEU A 7 9.40 0.92 -3.53
N THR A 8 9.81 0.38 -2.38
CA THR A 8 10.42 -0.94 -2.30
C THR A 8 9.43 -2.02 -2.71
N PRO A 9 9.89 -3.24 -3.06
CA PRO A 9 9.02 -4.34 -3.45
C PRO A 9 7.93 -4.64 -2.41
N ARG A 10 8.29 -4.59 -1.12
CA ARG A 10 7.37 -4.82 0.00
C ARG A 10 6.34 -3.71 0.18
N GLU A 11 6.74 -2.45 0.04
CA GLU A 11 5.78 -1.34 0.05
C GLU A 11 4.82 -1.46 -1.13
N ARG A 12 5.31 -1.87 -2.31
CA ARG A 12 4.47 -2.06 -3.50
C ARG A 12 3.47 -3.21 -3.33
N GLU A 13 3.88 -4.32 -2.72
CA GLU A 13 2.97 -5.42 -2.36
C GLU A 13 1.89 -4.96 -1.36
N VAL A 14 2.28 -4.22 -0.32
CA VAL A 14 1.34 -3.67 0.67
C VAL A 14 0.37 -2.69 -0.01
N LEU A 15 0.85 -1.83 -0.90
CA LEU A 15 0.01 -0.92 -1.70
C LEU A 15 -1.03 -1.69 -2.50
N HIS A 16 -0.59 -2.74 -3.20
CA HIS A 16 -1.42 -3.51 -4.10
C HIS A 16 -2.56 -4.22 -3.33
N LEU A 17 -2.23 -4.82 -2.20
CA LEU A 17 -3.23 -5.48 -1.35
C LEU A 17 -4.14 -4.48 -0.65
N ALA A 18 -3.60 -3.35 -0.18
CA ALA A 18 -4.40 -2.27 0.40
C ALA A 18 -5.36 -1.65 -0.62
N ALA A 19 -4.93 -1.49 -1.87
CA ALA A 19 -5.76 -1.02 -2.97
C ALA A 19 -6.91 -1.98 -3.28
N GLN A 20 -6.69 -3.31 -3.15
CA GLN A 20 -7.74 -4.33 -3.26
C GLN A 20 -8.74 -4.31 -2.08
N GLY A 21 -8.56 -3.43 -1.11
CA GLY A 21 -9.42 -3.36 0.09
C GLY A 21 -9.04 -4.35 1.19
N CYS A 22 -7.86 -4.99 1.12
CA CYS A 22 -7.40 -5.89 2.18
C CYS A 22 -7.10 -5.10 3.46
N THR A 23 -7.51 -5.66 4.61
CA THR A 23 -7.13 -5.10 5.91
C THR A 23 -5.66 -5.37 6.23
N ASN A 24 -5.07 -4.60 7.16
CA ASN A 24 -3.69 -4.82 7.59
C ASN A 24 -3.44 -6.27 8.08
N ALA A 25 -4.46 -6.92 8.65
CA ALA A 25 -4.40 -8.31 9.10
C ALA A 25 -4.38 -9.31 7.93
N GLU A 26 -5.15 -9.07 6.86
CA GLU A 26 -5.11 -9.89 5.64
C GLU A 26 -3.80 -9.72 4.88
N ILE A 27 -3.31 -8.48 4.78
CA ILE A 27 -2.01 -8.18 4.19
C ILE A 27 -0.90 -8.91 4.96
N ALA A 28 -0.95 -8.87 6.29
CA ALA A 28 -0.04 -9.57 7.17
C ALA A 28 -0.04 -11.09 6.91
N LYS A 29 -1.22 -11.69 6.81
CA LYS A 29 -1.37 -13.11 6.46
C LYS A 29 -0.80 -13.45 5.07
N ARG A 30 -1.10 -12.64 4.06
CA ARG A 30 -0.61 -12.87 2.68
C ARG A 30 0.91 -12.72 2.55
N LEU A 31 1.49 -11.76 3.27
CA LEU A 31 2.91 -11.49 3.24
C LEU A 31 3.70 -12.29 4.29
N SER A 32 3.03 -13.14 5.08
CA SER A 32 3.61 -13.91 6.20
C SER A 32 4.40 -13.03 7.18
N ILE A 33 3.89 -11.83 7.48
CA ILE A 33 4.47 -10.87 8.43
C ILE A 33 3.42 -10.46 9.47
N SER A 34 3.84 -9.77 10.54
CA SER A 34 2.91 -9.25 11.54
C SER A 34 2.17 -8.00 11.05
N ALA A 35 0.92 -7.82 11.52
CA ALA A 35 0.12 -6.61 11.22
C ALA A 35 0.84 -5.32 11.63
N ARG A 36 1.63 -5.35 12.71
CA ARG A 36 2.51 -4.24 13.12
C ARG A 36 3.57 -3.89 12.07
N THR A 37 4.13 -4.91 11.42
CA THR A 37 5.12 -4.74 10.34
C THR A 37 4.45 -4.15 9.10
N VAL A 38 3.24 -4.61 8.76
CA VAL A 38 2.42 -4.02 7.68
C VAL A 38 2.15 -2.56 7.97
N GLU A 39 1.76 -2.20 9.19
CA GLU A 39 1.49 -0.82 9.58
C GLU A 39 2.72 0.07 9.40
N THR A 40 3.89 -0.43 9.78
CA THR A 40 5.18 0.26 9.58
C THR A 40 5.47 0.49 8.09
N HIS A 41 5.34 -0.56 7.27
CA HIS A 41 5.52 -0.42 5.81
C HIS A 41 4.51 0.55 5.20
N ARG A 42 3.26 0.49 5.67
CA ARG A 42 2.19 1.36 5.20
C ARG A 42 2.46 2.82 5.56
N ALA A 43 2.94 3.09 6.77
CA ALA A 43 3.33 4.43 7.20
C ALA A 43 4.51 4.98 6.39
N GLN A 44 5.55 4.17 6.15
CA GLN A 44 6.68 4.58 5.31
C GLN A 44 6.27 4.84 3.86
N MET A 45 5.46 3.95 3.29
CA MET A 45 4.90 4.09 1.95
C MET A 45 4.04 5.35 1.84
N MET A 46 3.11 5.56 2.76
CA MET A 46 2.26 6.75 2.80
C MET A 46 3.11 8.04 2.89
N ARG A 47 4.14 8.04 3.73
CA ARG A 47 5.09 9.16 3.83
C ARG A 47 5.88 9.40 2.53
N LYS A 48 6.29 8.35 1.82
CA LYS A 48 6.97 8.48 0.51
C LYS A 48 6.03 8.98 -0.59
N LEU A 49 4.77 8.54 -0.55
CA LEU A 49 3.73 8.94 -1.51
C LEU A 49 3.13 10.32 -1.19
N GLY A 50 3.40 10.86 0.00
CA GLY A 50 2.76 12.09 0.49
C GLY A 50 1.28 11.92 0.83
N LEU A 51 0.83 10.69 1.08
CA LEU A 51 -0.56 10.36 1.40
C LEU A 51 -0.76 10.37 2.91
N HIS A 52 -1.82 11.02 3.37
CA HIS A 52 -2.08 11.16 4.82
C HIS A 52 -3.28 10.32 5.30
N SER A 53 -4.01 9.66 4.40
CA SER A 53 -5.20 8.88 4.75
C SER A 53 -5.37 7.64 3.88
N HIS A 54 -6.11 6.66 4.42
CA HIS A 54 -6.52 5.46 3.68
C HIS A 54 -7.33 5.82 2.42
N VAL A 55 -8.16 6.87 2.51
CA VAL A 55 -8.95 7.38 1.38
C VAL A 55 -8.05 7.89 0.26
N ASP A 56 -7.02 8.65 0.63
CA ASP A 56 -5.98 9.14 -0.29
C ASP A 56 -5.27 7.99 -0.99
N LEU A 57 -4.97 6.91 -0.26
CA LEU A 57 -4.35 5.71 -0.83
C LEU A 57 -5.27 4.96 -1.79
N ALA A 58 -6.55 4.80 -1.45
CA ALA A 58 -7.52 4.17 -2.34
C ALA A 58 -7.71 4.99 -3.63
N ARG A 59 -7.83 6.32 -3.49
CA ARG A 59 -7.91 7.26 -4.61
C ARG A 59 -6.65 7.22 -5.47
N PHE A 60 -5.47 7.24 -4.84
CA PHE A 60 -4.19 7.14 -5.53
C PHE A 60 -4.06 5.84 -6.34
N ALA A 61 -4.48 4.71 -5.76
CA ALA A 61 -4.45 3.43 -6.45
C ALA A 61 -5.41 3.37 -7.64
N LEU A 62 -6.58 4.02 -7.54
CA LEU A 62 -7.55 4.16 -8.62
C LEU A 62 -7.02 5.07 -9.74
N GLU A 63 -6.50 6.25 -9.40
CA GLU A 63 -5.94 7.22 -10.37
C GLU A 63 -4.74 6.65 -11.14
N ARG A 64 -3.93 5.81 -10.49
CA ARG A 64 -2.75 5.17 -11.10
C ARG A 64 -3.07 3.88 -11.85
N GLY A 65 -4.30 3.38 -11.80
CA GLY A 65 -4.67 2.10 -12.42
C GLY A 65 -3.93 0.89 -11.83
N ILE A 66 -3.56 0.96 -10.54
CA ILE A 66 -2.87 -0.15 -9.84
C ILE A 66 -3.85 -1.32 -9.62
N LEU A 67 -5.15 -1.02 -9.57
CA LEU A 67 -6.21 -2.02 -9.63
C LEU A 67 -6.43 -2.43 -11.09
N PRO A 68 -6.36 -3.73 -11.41
CA PRO A 68 -6.91 -4.20 -12.68
C PRO A 68 -8.41 -3.89 -12.69
N ARG A 69 -8.85 -3.21 -13.75
CA ARG A 69 -10.25 -2.86 -14.00
C ARG A 69 -11.12 -4.12 -14.08
#